data_AF-A0A3D1J2U3-F1
#
_entry.id   AF-A0A3D1J2U3-F1
#
_cell.length_a   1.000
_cell.length_b   1.000
_cell.length_c   1.000
_cell.angle_alpha   90.00
_cell.angle_beta   90.00
_cell.angle_gamma   90.00
#
_symmetry.space_group_name_H-M   'P 1'
#
loop_
_entity.id
_entity.type
_entity.pdbx_description
1 polymer ?
#
loop_
_entity_poly.entity_id
_entity_poly.type
_entity_poly.pdbx_seq_one_letter_code
_entity_poly.pdbx_strand_id
1 'polypeptide(L)'
;MKHQLSAIALGIVLAYGAGSALAYDTTTVTQGGSGNTASASQIGNNAPDDGGAVITIDQGGNSNTASVSQTGITSYGHGNVYEAGDSNAVAIAQTNDYRTGADVQDWGNNNVTTVTQTNVSGGAAGAYQNGSNSTASIYQHDGSNLSAMINAVSPWGGHGAYNTSAITQTGNDQNATIEQANGVWPGTASIGSLAAIDQSGGFDDATITQPGSYNTAYVTQVGNGGSAPAKNTATVNQPGDANFANVSQVGSSLMADVEQSGSHNTAYSTQTGPTGDVSITQSLDWNQAYVTQINYGSGLNTAGVLQSGSSNLANVTQNGNSFTASVAQGGNGNVATVWQHF
;
A
#
# COMPACT_ATOMS: atom_id res chain seq x y z
N MET A 1 -38.05 -34.98 -3.86
CA MET A 1 -36.78 -35.04 -4.62
C MET A 1 -36.11 -33.70 -4.48
N LYS A 2 -34.99 -33.61 -3.76
CA LYS A 2 -34.19 -32.38 -3.64
C LYS A 2 -33.36 -32.28 -4.92
N HIS A 3 -33.61 -31.26 -5.75
CA HIS A 3 -32.75 -30.97 -6.89
C HIS A 3 -31.45 -30.39 -6.35
N GLN A 4 -30.37 -31.17 -6.40
CA GLN A 4 -29.02 -30.62 -6.32
C GLN A 4 -28.75 -29.95 -7.68
N LEU A 5 -28.81 -28.62 -7.71
CA LEU A 5 -28.31 -27.84 -8.84
C LEU A 5 -26.78 -27.92 -8.78
N SER A 6 -26.23 -28.80 -9.63
CA SER A 6 -24.80 -28.82 -9.94
C SER A 6 -24.48 -27.53 -10.70
N ALA A 7 -23.78 -26.59 -10.06
CA ALA A 7 -23.35 -25.35 -10.70
C ALA A 7 -22.10 -25.62 -11.55
N ILE A 8 -22.15 -25.19 -12.81
CA ILE A 8 -21.05 -25.29 -13.77
C ILE A 8 -19.96 -24.29 -13.35
N ALA A 9 -18.89 -24.79 -12.74
CA ALA A 9 -17.61 -24.10 -12.63
C ALA A 9 -16.96 -24.03 -14.02
N LEU A 10 -16.82 -22.84 -14.59
CA LEU A 10 -16.13 -22.62 -15.86
C LEU A 10 -14.74 -22.04 -15.59
N GLY A 11 -13.76 -22.92 -15.39
CA GLY A 11 -12.34 -22.55 -15.39
C GLY A 11 -11.77 -22.62 -16.81
N ILE A 12 -11.31 -21.50 -17.36
CA ILE A 12 -10.58 -21.49 -18.64
C ILE A 12 -9.09 -21.45 -18.30
N VAL A 13 -8.39 -22.54 -18.63
CA VAL A 13 -6.92 -22.64 -18.56
C VAL A 13 -6.38 -22.66 -19.98
N LEU A 14 -5.59 -21.65 -20.34
CA LEU A 14 -4.90 -21.56 -21.63
C LEU A 14 -3.39 -21.47 -21.38
N ALA A 15 -2.69 -22.58 -21.65
CA ALA A 15 -1.22 -22.64 -21.64
C ALA A 15 -0.73 -22.78 -23.09
N TYR A 16 -0.05 -21.76 -23.62
CA TYR A 16 0.57 -21.80 -24.94
C TYR A 16 2.10 -21.73 -24.79
N GLY A 17 2.75 -22.89 -24.82
CA GLY A 17 4.21 -23.01 -24.82
C GLY A 17 4.75 -23.24 -26.24
N ALA A 18 5.50 -22.29 -26.79
CA ALA A 18 6.22 -22.46 -28.05
C ALA A 18 7.64 -22.96 -27.77
N GLY A 19 7.93 -24.22 -28.16
CA GLY A 19 9.28 -24.75 -28.36
C GLY A 19 9.93 -25.44 -27.14
N SER A 20 10.07 -26.76 -27.24
CA SER A 20 10.81 -27.66 -26.31
C SER A 20 10.33 -27.69 -24.85
N ALA A 21 9.15 -28.30 -24.65
CA ALA A 21 8.69 -28.85 -23.38
C ALA A 21 9.67 -29.94 -22.87
N LEU A 22 9.97 -30.03 -21.57
CA LEU A 22 9.09 -30.62 -20.57
C LEU A 22 9.39 -30.08 -19.15
N ALA A 23 8.31 -29.76 -18.44
CA ALA A 23 8.16 -29.28 -17.05
C ALA A 23 8.43 -27.79 -16.83
N TYR A 24 7.44 -27.07 -16.26
CA TYR A 24 7.57 -26.42 -14.95
C TYR A 24 6.45 -25.40 -14.63
N ASP A 25 5.65 -24.99 -15.62
CA ASP A 25 4.47 -24.13 -15.38
C ASP A 25 3.33 -24.94 -14.75
N THR A 26 2.82 -24.49 -13.60
CA THR A 26 1.73 -25.15 -12.87
C THR A 26 0.56 -24.19 -12.67
N THR A 27 -0.64 -24.63 -12.99
CA THR A 27 -1.88 -23.89 -12.71
C THR A 27 -2.82 -24.79 -11.91
N THR A 28 -3.26 -24.32 -10.74
CA THR A 28 -4.26 -25.00 -9.90
C THR A 28 -5.45 -24.07 -9.67
N VAL A 29 -6.66 -24.56 -9.90
CA VAL A 29 -7.90 -23.83 -9.63
C VAL A 29 -8.83 -24.71 -8.80
N THR A 30 -9.19 -24.23 -7.62
CA THR A 30 -10.17 -24.86 -6.71
C THR A 30 -11.34 -23.90 -6.52
N GLN A 31 -12.57 -24.40 -6.67
CA GLN A 31 -13.77 -23.59 -6.49
C GLN A 31 -14.79 -24.36 -5.65
N GLY A 32 -15.33 -23.71 -4.61
CA GLY A 32 -16.40 -24.20 -3.76
C GLY A 32 -17.53 -23.18 -3.65
N GLY A 33 -18.78 -23.63 -3.74
CA GLY A 33 -19.97 -22.76 -3.69
C GLY A 33 -20.64 -22.58 -5.06
N SER A 34 -21.24 -21.42 -5.32
CA SER A 34 -22.12 -21.20 -6.49
C SER A 34 -21.76 -19.96 -7.29
N GLY A 35 -21.61 -20.09 -8.62
CA GLY A 35 -21.46 -18.94 -9.53
C GLY A 35 -20.08 -18.28 -9.54
N ASN A 36 -19.05 -18.94 -9.01
CA ASN A 36 -17.67 -18.45 -9.04
C ASN A 36 -17.07 -18.57 -10.45
N THR A 37 -16.28 -17.58 -10.86
CA THR A 37 -15.55 -17.53 -12.14
C THR A 37 -14.05 -17.46 -11.87
N ALA A 38 -13.27 -18.33 -12.50
CA ALA A 38 -11.81 -18.33 -12.40
C ALA A 38 -11.16 -18.39 -13.78
N SER A 39 -10.13 -17.56 -14.01
CA SER A 39 -9.32 -17.57 -15.23
C SER A 39 -7.85 -17.58 -14.88
N ALA A 40 -7.10 -18.49 -15.50
CA ALA A 40 -5.65 -18.60 -15.35
C ALA A 40 -4.99 -18.68 -16.73
N SER A 41 -3.99 -17.83 -16.98
CA SER A 41 -3.27 -17.80 -18.25
C SER A 41 -1.76 -17.67 -18.04
N GLN A 42 -1.01 -18.55 -18.69
CA GLN A 42 0.45 -18.58 -18.67
C GLN A 42 0.95 -18.57 -20.13
N ILE A 43 1.66 -17.51 -20.53
CA ILE A 43 2.06 -17.29 -21.92
C ILE A 43 3.55 -16.94 -22.01
N GLY A 44 4.31 -17.72 -22.78
CA GLY A 44 5.70 -17.35 -23.13
C GLY A 44 6.69 -17.35 -21.96
N ASN A 45 6.38 -18.08 -20.89
CA ASN A 45 7.29 -18.23 -19.75
C ASN A 45 8.49 -19.11 -20.15
N ASN A 46 9.69 -18.68 -19.78
CA ASN A 46 10.93 -19.38 -20.08
C ASN A 46 11.83 -19.36 -18.84
N ALA A 47 11.60 -20.33 -17.93
CA ALA A 47 12.33 -20.48 -16.67
C ALA A 47 13.13 -21.80 -16.67
N PRO A 48 14.29 -21.85 -17.35
CA PRO A 48 15.03 -23.11 -17.55
C PRO A 48 15.69 -23.68 -16.28
N ASP A 49 15.86 -22.89 -15.21
CA ASP A 49 16.78 -23.24 -14.12
C ASP A 49 16.15 -23.38 -12.72
N ASP A 50 14.89 -23.00 -12.45
CA ASP A 50 14.47 -22.79 -11.04
C ASP A 50 12.96 -22.80 -10.73
N GLY A 51 12.17 -23.71 -11.33
CA GLY A 51 10.72 -23.75 -11.09
C GLY A 51 9.98 -22.67 -11.90
N GLY A 52 8.98 -23.09 -12.65
CA GLY A 52 8.32 -22.29 -13.67
C GLY A 52 7.32 -21.33 -13.05
N ALA A 53 6.47 -20.76 -13.89
CA ALA A 53 5.42 -19.89 -13.41
C ALA A 53 4.33 -20.74 -12.72
N VAL A 54 3.87 -20.30 -11.54
CA VAL A 54 2.83 -20.98 -10.76
C VAL A 54 1.64 -20.05 -10.56
N ILE A 55 0.46 -20.55 -10.90
CA ILE A 55 -0.83 -19.94 -10.59
C ILE A 55 -1.59 -20.86 -9.64
N THR A 56 -2.06 -20.32 -8.53
CA THR A 56 -3.02 -20.99 -7.66
C THR A 56 -4.20 -20.07 -7.40
N ILE A 57 -5.41 -20.55 -7.69
CA ILE A 57 -6.67 -19.86 -7.41
C ILE A 57 -7.51 -20.78 -6.53
N ASP A 58 -7.92 -20.33 -5.36
CA ASP A 58 -8.88 -20.99 -4.49
C ASP A 58 -10.02 -20.03 -4.16
N GLN A 59 -11.25 -20.39 -4.55
CA GLN A 59 -12.44 -19.56 -4.36
C GLN A 59 -13.51 -20.32 -3.58
N GLY A 60 -13.92 -19.78 -2.44
CA GLY A 60 -15.04 -20.26 -1.64
C GLY A 60 -16.19 -19.25 -1.58
N GLY A 61 -17.44 -19.72 -1.62
CA GLY A 61 -18.64 -18.87 -1.50
C GLY A 61 -19.34 -18.63 -2.83
N ASN A 62 -20.00 -17.48 -3.00
CA ASN A 62 -20.85 -17.23 -4.18
C ASN A 62 -20.37 -16.07 -5.05
N SER A 63 -20.46 -16.24 -6.37
CA SER A 63 -20.21 -15.17 -7.35
C SER A 63 -18.85 -14.47 -7.27
N ASN A 64 -17.82 -15.14 -6.74
CA ASN A 64 -16.46 -14.60 -6.72
C ASN A 64 -15.78 -14.71 -8.10
N THR A 65 -14.91 -13.76 -8.45
CA THR A 65 -14.23 -13.69 -9.75
C THR A 65 -12.73 -13.54 -9.59
N ALA A 66 -11.96 -14.56 -9.95
CA ALA A 66 -10.50 -14.54 -9.88
C ALA A 66 -9.89 -14.60 -11.29
N SER A 67 -8.92 -13.75 -11.57
CA SER A 67 -8.13 -13.78 -12.79
C SER A 67 -6.65 -13.67 -12.49
N VAL A 68 -5.85 -14.61 -12.99
CA VAL A 68 -4.39 -14.57 -12.88
C VAL A 68 -3.78 -14.73 -14.28
N SER A 69 -2.96 -13.78 -14.68
CA SER A 69 -2.22 -13.81 -15.95
C SER A 69 -0.73 -13.60 -15.72
N GLN A 70 0.07 -14.54 -16.22
CA GLN A 70 1.53 -14.49 -16.20
C GLN A 70 2.04 -14.56 -17.64
N THR A 71 2.74 -13.53 -18.09
CA THR A 71 3.29 -13.44 -19.45
C THR A 71 4.78 -13.14 -19.42
N GLY A 72 5.60 -13.95 -20.11
CA GLY A 72 7.02 -13.67 -20.27
C GLY A 72 7.83 -13.80 -18.97
N ILE A 73 7.41 -14.64 -18.03
CA ILE A 73 8.15 -14.88 -16.79
C ILE A 73 9.45 -15.62 -17.11
N THR A 74 10.57 -15.05 -16.69
CA THR A 74 11.92 -15.55 -17.02
C THR A 74 12.57 -16.37 -15.90
N SER A 75 12.01 -16.36 -14.68
CA SER A 75 12.36 -17.23 -13.54
C SER A 75 11.32 -17.09 -12.43
N TYR A 76 10.89 -18.20 -11.79
CA TYR A 76 10.04 -18.27 -10.58
C TYR A 76 9.00 -17.14 -10.40
N GLY A 77 7.89 -17.18 -11.14
CA GLY A 77 6.77 -16.25 -10.97
C GLY A 77 5.60 -16.94 -10.26
N HIS A 78 5.10 -16.40 -9.15
CA HIS A 78 3.93 -16.95 -8.46
C HIS A 78 2.77 -15.94 -8.41
N GLY A 79 1.55 -16.38 -8.75
CA GLY A 79 0.29 -15.66 -8.50
C GLY A 79 -0.69 -16.51 -7.68
N ASN A 80 -0.85 -16.19 -6.39
CA ASN A 80 -1.77 -16.84 -5.44
C ASN A 80 -3.02 -15.99 -5.26
N VAL A 81 -4.19 -16.61 -5.38
CA VAL A 81 -5.47 -15.99 -5.06
C VAL A 81 -6.24 -16.89 -4.11
N TYR A 82 -6.67 -16.34 -2.98
CA TYR A 82 -7.63 -16.96 -2.06
C TYR A 82 -8.83 -16.01 -1.84
N GLU A 83 -10.01 -16.39 -2.33
CA GLU A 83 -11.23 -15.60 -2.13
C GLU A 83 -12.24 -16.38 -1.29
N ALA A 84 -12.84 -15.74 -0.28
CA ALA A 84 -13.92 -16.34 0.51
C ALA A 84 -15.06 -15.33 0.77
N GLY A 85 -16.29 -15.74 0.50
CA GLY A 85 -17.50 -14.93 0.73
C GLY A 85 -18.28 -14.68 -0.56
N ASP A 86 -18.93 -13.52 -0.69
CA ASP A 86 -19.82 -13.24 -1.82
C ASP A 86 -19.32 -12.08 -2.71
N SER A 87 -19.25 -12.30 -4.03
CA SER A 87 -18.99 -11.26 -5.03
C SER A 87 -17.64 -10.54 -4.91
N ASN A 88 -16.60 -11.19 -4.39
CA ASN A 88 -15.23 -10.65 -4.43
C ASN A 88 -14.65 -10.76 -5.85
N ALA A 89 -13.73 -9.86 -6.20
CA ALA A 89 -13.06 -9.83 -7.49
C ALA A 89 -11.55 -9.59 -7.35
N VAL A 90 -10.76 -10.61 -7.65
CA VAL A 90 -9.30 -10.57 -7.61
C VAL A 90 -8.71 -10.65 -9.02
N ALA A 91 -7.75 -9.77 -9.32
CA ALA A 91 -6.96 -9.79 -10.54
C ALA A 91 -5.45 -9.71 -10.24
N ILE A 92 -4.68 -10.66 -10.76
CA ILE A 92 -3.21 -10.64 -10.74
C ILE A 92 -2.69 -10.64 -12.18
N ALA A 93 -1.84 -9.68 -12.52
CA ALA A 93 -1.16 -9.61 -13.81
C ALA A 93 0.36 -9.44 -13.61
N GLN A 94 1.15 -10.38 -14.11
CA GLN A 94 2.62 -10.37 -14.04
C GLN A 94 3.18 -10.44 -15.47
N THR A 95 4.01 -9.48 -15.88
CA THR A 95 4.50 -9.36 -17.26
C THR A 95 6.00 -9.06 -17.32
N ASN A 96 6.76 -9.92 -18.01
CA ASN A 96 8.22 -9.81 -18.17
C ASN A 96 9.00 -9.79 -16.85
N ASP A 97 8.49 -10.48 -15.84
CA ASP A 97 9.09 -10.46 -14.51
C ASP A 97 10.15 -11.57 -14.31
N TYR A 98 11.02 -11.34 -13.33
CA TYR A 98 12.04 -12.29 -12.88
C TYR A 98 11.96 -12.46 -11.36
N ARG A 99 11.63 -13.65 -10.87
CA ARG A 99 11.50 -13.99 -9.45
C ARG A 99 10.50 -13.10 -8.70
N THR A 100 9.26 -13.01 -9.21
CA THR A 100 8.20 -12.21 -8.60
C THR A 100 7.11 -13.06 -7.95
N GLY A 101 6.53 -12.54 -6.87
CA GLY A 101 5.41 -13.15 -6.17
C GLY A 101 4.28 -12.16 -5.96
N ALA A 102 3.06 -12.58 -6.31
CA ALA A 102 1.82 -11.90 -5.96
C ALA A 102 0.96 -12.86 -5.12
N ASP A 103 0.53 -12.42 -3.94
CA ASP A 103 -0.38 -13.14 -3.06
C ASP A 103 -1.56 -12.24 -2.70
N VAL A 104 -2.77 -12.72 -2.96
CA VAL A 104 -4.00 -11.99 -2.68
C VAL A 104 -4.94 -12.85 -1.87
N GLN A 105 -5.45 -12.30 -0.75
CA GLN A 105 -6.49 -12.92 0.06
C GLN A 105 -7.63 -11.94 0.32
N ASP A 106 -8.82 -12.24 -0.21
CA ASP A 106 -10.01 -11.41 -0.04
C ASP A 106 -11.11 -12.18 0.69
N TRP A 107 -11.44 -11.72 1.89
CA TRP A 107 -12.52 -12.27 2.72
C TRP A 107 -13.67 -11.28 2.87
N GLY A 108 -14.90 -11.78 2.79
CA GLY A 108 -16.12 -11.01 2.97
C GLY A 108 -16.82 -10.75 1.63
N ASN A 109 -17.38 -9.56 1.43
CA ASN A 109 -18.32 -9.32 0.32
C ASN A 109 -17.97 -8.10 -0.54
N ASN A 110 -17.99 -8.25 -1.87
CA ASN A 110 -17.74 -7.16 -2.83
C ASN A 110 -16.37 -6.48 -2.66
N ASN A 111 -15.34 -7.20 -2.23
CA ASN A 111 -13.99 -6.65 -2.23
C ASN A 111 -13.36 -6.78 -3.62
N VAL A 112 -12.52 -5.83 -3.98
CA VAL A 112 -11.83 -5.79 -5.27
C VAL A 112 -10.34 -5.62 -5.04
N THR A 113 -9.55 -6.65 -5.36
CA THR A 113 -8.10 -6.58 -5.24
C THR A 113 -7.42 -6.75 -6.60
N THR A 114 -6.53 -5.83 -6.93
CA THR A 114 -5.71 -5.89 -8.16
C THR A 114 -4.24 -5.82 -7.83
N VAL A 115 -3.45 -6.77 -8.32
CA VAL A 115 -1.99 -6.74 -8.25
C VAL A 115 -1.44 -6.80 -9.66
N THR A 116 -0.63 -5.81 -10.04
CA THR A 116 0.04 -5.77 -11.34
C THR A 116 1.54 -5.58 -11.13
N GLN A 117 2.33 -6.48 -11.70
CA GLN A 117 3.79 -6.40 -11.74
C GLN A 117 4.23 -6.39 -13.21
N THR A 118 5.13 -5.47 -13.61
CA THR A 118 5.61 -5.37 -14.98
C THR A 118 7.09 -4.99 -15.05
N ASN A 119 7.91 -5.82 -15.69
CA ASN A 119 9.37 -5.65 -15.76
C ASN A 119 10.03 -5.56 -14.36
N VAL A 120 9.56 -6.37 -13.41
CA VAL A 120 10.05 -6.37 -12.03
C VAL A 120 10.99 -7.56 -11.79
N SER A 121 12.11 -7.31 -11.11
CA SER A 121 13.06 -8.33 -10.67
C SER A 121 13.08 -8.48 -9.15
N GLY A 122 12.72 -9.64 -8.60
CA GLY A 122 12.71 -9.89 -7.15
C GLY A 122 11.60 -9.17 -6.39
N GLY A 123 10.49 -8.84 -7.06
CA GLY A 123 9.37 -8.11 -6.45
C GLY A 123 8.37 -9.01 -5.71
N ALA A 124 7.91 -8.54 -4.55
CA ALA A 124 6.85 -9.18 -3.77
C ALA A 124 5.68 -8.20 -3.59
N ALA A 125 4.47 -8.67 -3.89
CA ALA A 125 3.22 -7.92 -3.73
C ALA A 125 2.21 -8.78 -2.95
N GLY A 126 1.78 -8.30 -1.79
CA GLY A 126 0.80 -8.97 -0.93
C GLY A 126 -0.39 -8.07 -0.65
N ALA A 127 -1.61 -8.51 -0.93
CA ALA A 127 -2.83 -7.77 -0.59
C ALA A 127 -3.82 -8.66 0.17
N TYR A 128 -4.10 -8.29 1.41
CA TYR A 128 -4.98 -9.03 2.31
C TYR A 128 -6.15 -8.13 2.73
N GLN A 129 -7.36 -8.42 2.25
CA GLN A 129 -8.57 -7.67 2.59
C GLN A 129 -9.56 -8.52 3.39
N ASN A 130 -10.07 -7.98 4.50
CA ASN A 130 -11.21 -8.55 5.20
C ASN A 130 -12.30 -7.49 5.38
N GLY A 131 -13.45 -7.68 4.73
CA GLY A 131 -14.59 -6.81 4.97
C GLY A 131 -15.56 -6.74 3.81
N SER A 132 -16.12 -5.55 3.57
CA SER A 132 -17.04 -5.37 2.44
C SER A 132 -16.79 -4.11 1.63
N ASN A 133 -17.00 -4.19 0.31
CA ASN A 133 -16.88 -3.04 -0.60
C ASN A 133 -15.51 -2.34 -0.53
N SER A 134 -14.44 -3.05 -0.16
CA SER A 134 -13.10 -2.47 -0.09
C SER A 134 -12.34 -2.71 -1.39
N THR A 135 -11.36 -1.84 -1.69
CA THR A 135 -10.53 -1.95 -2.89
C THR A 135 -9.05 -1.88 -2.50
N ALA A 136 -8.26 -2.85 -2.94
CA ALA A 136 -6.80 -2.83 -2.82
C ALA A 136 -6.16 -2.89 -4.20
N SER A 137 -5.18 -2.02 -4.46
CA SER A 137 -4.41 -2.06 -5.70
C SER A 137 -2.92 -1.97 -5.42
N ILE A 138 -2.14 -2.89 -5.96
CA ILE A 138 -0.68 -2.84 -5.96
C ILE A 138 -0.19 -2.79 -7.40
N TYR A 139 0.62 -1.79 -7.73
CA TYR A 139 1.28 -1.65 -9.02
C TYR A 139 2.79 -1.50 -8.83
N GLN A 140 3.54 -2.51 -9.24
CA GLN A 140 5.01 -2.48 -9.24
C GLN A 140 5.50 -2.54 -10.68
N HIS A 141 6.41 -1.65 -11.07
CA HIS A 141 6.94 -1.67 -12.43
C HIS A 141 8.37 -1.15 -12.53
N ASP A 142 9.05 -1.59 -13.60
CA ASP A 142 10.34 -1.07 -14.06
C ASP A 142 11.38 -0.98 -12.93
N GLY A 143 11.66 -2.11 -12.29
CA GLY A 143 12.34 -2.08 -11.00
C GLY A 143 12.89 -3.39 -10.48
N SER A 144 13.63 -3.32 -9.37
CA SER A 144 14.13 -4.48 -8.64
C SER A 144 13.97 -4.36 -7.12
N ASN A 145 13.75 -5.49 -6.45
CA ASN A 145 13.54 -5.56 -5.00
C ASN A 145 12.40 -4.64 -4.51
N LEU A 146 11.26 -4.68 -5.20
CA LEU A 146 10.06 -3.94 -4.83
C LEU A 146 9.20 -4.78 -3.87
N SER A 147 8.89 -4.25 -2.69
CA SER A 147 8.04 -4.89 -1.69
C SER A 147 6.81 -4.02 -1.40
N ALA A 148 5.63 -4.56 -1.63
CA ALA A 148 4.37 -3.90 -1.37
C ALA A 148 3.44 -4.80 -0.57
N MET A 149 2.92 -4.29 0.55
CA MET A 149 1.96 -5.00 1.39
C MET A 149 0.76 -4.11 1.71
N ILE A 150 -0.44 -4.59 1.41
CA ILE A 150 -1.69 -4.01 1.89
C ILE A 150 -2.31 -5.00 2.88
N ASN A 151 -2.49 -4.58 4.13
CA ASN A 151 -3.14 -5.37 5.17
C ASN A 151 -4.36 -4.62 5.72
N ALA A 152 -5.54 -5.05 5.29
CA ALA A 152 -6.83 -4.60 5.79
C ALA A 152 -7.55 -5.72 6.57
N VAL A 153 -6.80 -6.65 7.20
CA VAL A 153 -7.35 -7.78 7.94
C VAL A 153 -7.63 -7.42 9.40
N SER A 154 -8.90 -7.47 9.82
CA SER A 154 -9.24 -7.55 11.25
C SER A 154 -9.29 -9.01 11.71
N PRO A 155 -8.50 -9.43 12.72
CA PRO A 155 -8.47 -10.81 13.19
C PRO A 155 -9.74 -11.27 13.94
N TRP A 156 -10.70 -10.36 14.25
CA TRP A 156 -11.83 -10.65 15.16
C TRP A 156 -13.21 -10.20 14.66
N GLY A 157 -13.45 -10.22 13.33
CA GLY A 157 -14.80 -10.08 12.77
C GLY A 157 -15.39 -8.65 12.75
N GLY A 158 -14.57 -7.63 13.02
CA GLY A 158 -14.89 -6.25 12.69
C GLY A 158 -14.56 -5.98 11.22
N HIS A 159 -15.52 -6.20 10.33
CA HIS A 159 -15.34 -6.02 8.90
C HIS A 159 -15.23 -4.52 8.57
N GLY A 160 -14.04 -4.07 8.15
CA GLY A 160 -13.89 -2.75 7.57
C GLY A 160 -14.72 -2.66 6.28
N ALA A 161 -15.28 -1.48 5.98
CA ALA A 161 -16.09 -1.31 4.78
C ALA A 161 -15.64 -0.09 3.98
N TYR A 162 -15.70 -0.17 2.65
CA TYR A 162 -15.39 0.96 1.77
C TYR A 162 -13.95 1.50 1.89
N ASN A 163 -13.01 0.67 2.35
CA ASN A 163 -11.62 1.11 2.45
C ASN A 163 -10.94 1.01 1.08
N THR A 164 -10.20 2.04 0.70
CA THR A 164 -9.40 2.06 -0.54
C THR A 164 -7.92 2.15 -0.19
N SER A 165 -7.14 1.19 -0.66
CA SER A 165 -5.68 1.14 -0.49
C SER A 165 -4.99 1.04 -1.84
N ALA A 166 -3.98 1.87 -2.08
CA ALA A 166 -3.20 1.81 -3.30
C ALA A 166 -1.69 1.93 -3.03
N ILE A 167 -0.89 1.04 -3.61
CA ILE A 167 0.57 1.13 -3.59
C ILE A 167 1.07 1.16 -5.03
N THR A 168 1.86 2.17 -5.38
CA THR A 168 2.61 2.24 -6.64
C THR A 168 4.10 2.34 -6.35
N GLN A 169 4.90 1.51 -7.02
CA GLN A 169 6.36 1.49 -6.86
C GLN A 169 7.04 1.44 -8.23
N THR A 170 8.06 2.30 -8.40
CA THR A 170 8.88 2.39 -9.61
C THR A 170 10.35 2.52 -9.24
N GLY A 171 11.21 1.67 -9.79
CA GLY A 171 12.64 1.71 -9.53
C GLY A 171 13.13 0.63 -8.56
N ASN A 172 14.10 0.94 -7.70
CA ASN A 172 14.86 -0.10 -7.00
C ASN A 172 14.80 0.00 -5.47
N ASP A 173 14.76 -1.14 -4.78
CA ASP A 173 14.89 -1.24 -3.32
C ASP A 173 13.85 -0.40 -2.56
N GLN A 174 12.57 -0.60 -2.87
CA GLN A 174 11.47 0.14 -2.25
C GLN A 174 10.60 -0.78 -1.40
N ASN A 175 10.14 -0.27 -0.26
CA ASN A 175 9.22 -0.96 0.63
C ASN A 175 8.02 -0.06 0.95
N ALA A 176 6.82 -0.58 0.74
CA ALA A 176 5.57 0.13 0.99
C ALA A 176 4.60 -0.77 1.75
N THR A 177 4.10 -0.29 2.87
CA THR A 177 3.11 -1.00 3.69
C THR A 177 1.93 -0.10 4.00
N ILE A 178 0.72 -0.59 3.72
CA ILE A 178 -0.53 0.04 4.15
C ILE A 178 -1.23 -0.90 5.11
N GLU A 179 -1.47 -0.44 6.34
CA GLU A 179 -2.24 -1.13 7.36
C GLU A 179 -3.50 -0.34 7.72
N GLN A 180 -4.65 -0.74 7.15
CA GLN A 180 -5.94 -0.09 7.45
C GLN A 180 -6.75 -0.85 8.52
N ALA A 181 -6.14 -1.86 9.15
CA ALA A 181 -6.79 -2.67 10.18
C ALA A 181 -5.87 -2.87 11.39
N ASN A 182 -6.05 -2.03 12.41
CA ASN A 182 -5.57 -2.29 13.77
C ASN A 182 -6.59 -1.77 14.79
N GLY A 183 -7.82 -2.27 14.68
CA GLY A 183 -8.81 -2.08 15.74
C GLY A 183 -8.47 -3.01 16.90
N VAL A 184 -7.83 -2.49 17.95
CA VAL A 184 -7.87 -3.11 19.28
C VAL A 184 -9.35 -3.25 19.64
N TRP A 185 -9.85 -4.48 19.78
CA TRP A 185 -11.22 -4.71 20.25
C TRP A 185 -11.38 -4.06 21.65
N PRO A 186 -12.41 -3.22 21.89
CA PRO A 186 -13.68 -3.10 21.17
C PRO A 186 -13.75 -1.87 20.22
N GLY A 187 -12.70 -1.59 19.46
CA GLY A 187 -12.63 -0.48 18.52
C GLY A 187 -13.49 -0.69 17.26
N THR A 188 -14.07 0.41 16.79
CA THR A 188 -14.82 0.52 15.53
C THR A 188 -13.98 0.06 14.35
N ALA A 189 -14.55 -0.81 13.50
CA ALA A 189 -13.90 -1.18 12.24
C ALA A 189 -13.68 0.08 11.38
N SER A 190 -12.52 0.19 10.71
CA SER A 190 -12.26 1.29 9.77
C SER A 190 -13.29 1.26 8.64
N ILE A 191 -14.06 2.34 8.48
CA ILE A 191 -14.99 2.54 7.37
C ILE A 191 -14.52 3.72 6.53
N GLY A 192 -14.42 3.54 5.21
CA GLY A 192 -14.22 4.63 4.26
C GLY A 192 -12.84 5.26 4.27
N SER A 193 -11.82 4.58 4.81
CA SER A 193 -10.46 5.11 4.85
C SER A 193 -9.76 4.94 3.50
N LEU A 194 -9.00 5.96 3.11
CA LEU A 194 -8.18 6.00 1.90
C LEU A 194 -6.71 6.09 2.29
N ALA A 195 -5.90 5.14 1.81
CA ALA A 195 -4.46 5.17 1.91
C ALA A 195 -3.84 5.00 0.52
N ALA A 196 -2.87 5.84 0.20
CA ALA A 196 -2.08 5.64 -1.01
C ALA A 196 -0.59 5.94 -0.76
N ILE A 197 0.25 5.04 -1.25
CA ILE A 197 1.70 5.18 -1.27
C ILE A 197 2.17 5.18 -2.74
N ASP A 198 2.96 6.19 -3.10
CA ASP A 198 3.65 6.29 -4.39
C ASP A 198 5.14 6.48 -4.16
N GLN A 199 5.95 5.50 -4.56
CA GLN A 199 7.40 5.53 -4.44
C GLN A 199 8.04 5.45 -5.82
N SER A 200 8.98 6.35 -6.09
CA SER A 200 9.73 6.36 -7.35
C SER A 200 11.23 6.58 -7.11
N GLY A 201 12.06 5.95 -7.93
CA GLY A 201 13.52 6.07 -7.84
C GLY A 201 14.15 4.91 -7.08
N GLY A 202 14.53 5.11 -5.83
CA GLY A 202 14.99 3.99 -5.03
C GLY A 202 15.34 4.30 -3.58
N PHE A 203 15.42 3.25 -2.78
CA PHE A 203 15.65 3.30 -1.32
C PHE A 203 14.53 4.02 -0.55
N ASP A 204 13.29 3.89 -0.98
CA ASP A 204 12.14 4.50 -0.30
C ASP A 204 11.45 3.49 0.64
N ASP A 205 11.08 3.93 1.83
CA ASP A 205 10.32 3.17 2.83
C ASP A 205 9.11 3.98 3.30
N ALA A 206 7.91 3.47 3.08
CA ALA A 206 6.67 4.14 3.43
C ALA A 206 5.75 3.20 4.19
N THR A 207 5.22 3.68 5.32
CA THR A 207 4.21 2.97 6.10
C THR A 207 3.05 3.91 6.40
N ILE A 208 1.83 3.47 6.06
CA ILE A 208 0.59 4.11 6.45
C ILE A 208 -0.19 3.17 7.36
N THR A 209 -0.52 3.61 8.56
CA THR A 209 -1.37 2.90 9.52
C THR A 209 -2.60 3.75 9.84
N GLN A 210 -3.80 3.28 9.49
CA GLN A 210 -5.07 4.00 9.66
C GLN A 210 -6.12 3.15 10.38
N PRO A 211 -6.04 3.00 11.72
CA PRO A 211 -7.00 2.17 12.43
C PRO A 211 -8.36 2.85 12.66
N GLY A 212 -8.46 4.18 12.50
CA GLY A 212 -9.75 4.90 12.56
C GLY A 212 -10.52 4.95 11.24
N SER A 213 -11.73 5.50 11.25
CA SER A 213 -12.63 5.60 10.08
C SER A 213 -12.48 6.91 9.32
N TYR A 214 -12.75 6.87 8.02
CA TYR A 214 -12.72 8.02 7.09
C TYR A 214 -11.38 8.76 7.05
N ASN A 215 -10.30 8.08 7.44
CA ASN A 215 -8.97 8.67 7.40
C ASN A 215 -8.46 8.68 5.96
N THR A 216 -7.76 9.74 5.60
CA THR A 216 -7.11 9.89 4.29
C THR A 216 -5.62 10.11 4.51
N ALA A 217 -4.78 9.27 3.91
CA ALA A 217 -3.33 9.37 3.97
C ALA A 217 -2.74 9.19 2.57
N TYR A 218 -1.86 10.12 2.21
CA TYR A 218 -1.06 10.06 1.00
C TYR A 218 0.41 10.17 1.37
N VAL A 219 1.23 9.23 0.88
CA VAL A 219 2.68 9.29 0.97
C VAL A 219 3.25 9.24 -0.45
N THR A 220 4.02 10.26 -0.82
CA THR A 220 4.77 10.29 -2.08
C THR A 220 6.25 10.44 -1.78
N GLN A 221 7.07 9.48 -2.20
CA GLN A 221 8.52 9.52 -2.05
C GLN A 221 9.19 9.44 -3.42
N VAL A 222 10.10 10.37 -3.68
CA VAL A 222 10.93 10.38 -4.88
C VAL A 222 12.38 10.29 -4.43
N GLY A 223 12.88 9.06 -4.34
CA GLY A 223 14.28 8.75 -4.06
C GLY A 223 15.18 9.15 -5.24
N ASN A 224 16.36 9.68 -4.94
CA ASN A 224 17.30 10.14 -5.98
C ASN A 224 18.06 8.99 -6.68
N GLY A 225 17.67 7.73 -6.45
CA GLY A 225 18.33 6.53 -7.03
C GLY A 225 19.80 6.34 -6.59
N GLY A 226 20.27 7.08 -5.59
CA GLY A 226 21.64 7.04 -5.10
C GLY A 226 21.95 5.77 -4.30
N SER A 227 23.21 5.37 -4.22
CA SER A 227 23.64 4.19 -3.47
C SER A 227 23.23 4.26 -1.99
N ALA A 228 22.81 3.14 -1.41
CA ALA A 228 22.58 2.96 0.03
C ALA A 228 23.66 3.64 0.89
N PRO A 229 23.32 4.20 2.08
CA PRO A 229 22.12 3.96 2.89
C PRO A 229 21.10 5.12 2.90
N ALA A 230 21.12 6.03 1.92
CA ALA A 230 20.30 7.24 1.96
C ALA A 230 18.83 6.97 1.62
N LYS A 231 18.07 6.42 2.58
CA LYS A 231 16.65 6.09 2.44
C LYS A 231 15.74 7.28 2.72
N ASN A 232 14.65 7.41 1.99
CA ASN A 232 13.52 8.23 2.44
C ASN A 232 12.60 7.35 3.28
N THR A 233 12.17 7.84 4.45
CA THR A 233 11.26 7.14 5.35
C THR A 233 10.06 8.02 5.67
N ALA A 234 8.86 7.52 5.42
CA ALA A 234 7.61 8.21 5.71
C ALA A 234 6.68 7.28 6.50
N THR A 235 6.32 7.70 7.70
CA THR A 235 5.36 7.01 8.56
C THR A 235 4.16 7.92 8.80
N VAL A 236 2.96 7.40 8.53
CA VAL A 236 1.70 8.09 8.82
C VAL A 236 0.85 7.18 9.70
N ASN A 237 0.51 7.63 10.91
CA ASN A 237 -0.36 6.94 11.85
C ASN A 237 -1.58 7.80 12.18
N GLN A 238 -2.79 7.36 11.82
CA GLN A 238 -4.03 8.10 12.03
C GLN A 238 -5.03 7.29 12.88
N PRO A 239 -4.83 7.17 14.20
CA PRO A 239 -5.73 6.38 15.04
C PRO A 239 -7.08 7.04 15.34
N GLY A 240 -7.24 8.35 15.12
CA GLY A 240 -8.56 9.01 15.22
C GLY A 240 -9.37 8.93 13.93
N ASP A 241 -10.50 9.65 13.85
CA ASP A 241 -11.43 9.59 12.71
C ASP A 241 -11.40 10.84 11.82
N ALA A 242 -11.64 10.66 10.52
CA ALA A 242 -11.71 11.74 9.53
C ALA A 242 -10.45 12.62 9.44
N ASN A 243 -9.28 12.06 9.73
CA ASN A 243 -8.01 12.77 9.63
C ASN A 243 -7.48 12.76 8.20
N PHE A 244 -6.73 13.80 7.85
CA PHE A 244 -6.03 13.95 6.59
C PHE A 244 -4.53 14.11 6.83
N ALA A 245 -3.72 13.28 6.18
CA ALA A 245 -2.28 13.38 6.15
C ALA A 245 -1.76 13.32 4.71
N ASN A 246 -0.85 14.22 4.36
CA ASN A 246 -0.11 14.19 3.11
C ASN A 246 1.37 14.39 3.39
N VAL A 247 2.17 13.41 3.01
CA VAL A 247 3.63 13.43 3.14
C VAL A 247 4.24 13.36 1.75
N SER A 248 5.09 14.33 1.42
CA SER A 248 5.85 14.37 0.17
C SER A 248 7.33 14.54 0.47
N GLN A 249 8.16 13.60 0.02
CA GLN A 249 9.61 13.61 0.20
C GLN A 249 10.29 13.50 -1.15
N VAL A 250 11.13 14.47 -1.50
CA VAL A 250 11.89 14.49 -2.76
C VAL A 250 13.38 14.66 -2.45
N GLY A 251 14.16 13.61 -2.65
CA GLY A 251 15.59 13.62 -2.39
C GLY A 251 16.09 12.32 -1.76
N SER A 252 16.90 12.46 -0.72
CA SER A 252 17.55 11.33 -0.04
C SER A 252 17.60 11.59 1.47
N SER A 253 17.59 10.55 2.30
CA SER A 253 17.72 10.69 3.76
C SER A 253 16.68 11.64 4.38
N LEU A 254 15.46 11.63 3.86
CA LEU A 254 14.32 12.38 4.39
C LEU A 254 13.52 11.49 5.35
N MET A 255 13.17 12.00 6.52
CA MET A 255 12.32 11.33 7.49
C MET A 255 11.08 12.19 7.77
N ALA A 256 9.90 11.59 7.65
CA ALA A 256 8.62 12.20 7.98
C ALA A 256 7.83 11.25 8.87
N ASP A 257 7.40 11.75 10.03
CA ASP A 257 6.52 11.06 10.96
C ASP A 257 5.28 11.92 11.23
N VAL A 258 4.10 11.39 10.96
CA VAL A 258 2.82 12.07 11.16
C VAL A 258 1.91 11.20 12.02
N GLU A 259 1.56 11.69 13.22
CA GLU A 259 0.61 11.05 14.13
C GLU A 259 -0.61 11.94 14.37
N GLN A 260 -1.82 11.43 14.10
CA GLN A 260 -3.09 12.15 14.27
C GLN A 260 -4.11 11.31 15.07
N SER A 261 -4.18 11.53 16.39
CA SER A 261 -5.03 10.74 17.28
C SER A 261 -6.41 11.34 17.59
N GLY A 262 -6.64 12.62 17.26
CA GLY A 262 -7.97 13.25 17.35
C GLY A 262 -8.78 13.10 16.06
N SER A 263 -9.89 13.84 15.92
CA SER A 263 -10.72 13.84 14.72
C SER A 263 -10.55 15.10 13.85
N HIS A 264 -10.73 14.97 12.53
CA HIS A 264 -10.66 16.09 11.57
C HIS A 264 -9.32 16.86 11.60
N ASN A 265 -8.23 16.18 11.95
CA ASN A 265 -6.90 16.78 11.89
C ASN A 265 -6.37 16.78 10.46
N THR A 266 -5.57 17.78 10.14
CA THR A 266 -4.93 17.95 8.83
C THR A 266 -3.44 18.14 9.01
N ALA A 267 -2.63 17.30 8.38
CA ALA A 267 -1.18 17.38 8.39
C ALA A 267 -0.65 17.36 6.95
N TYR A 268 0.15 18.36 6.60
CA TYR A 268 0.93 18.41 5.37
C TYR A 268 2.41 18.46 5.75
N SER A 269 3.19 17.51 5.25
CA SER A 269 4.64 17.48 5.36
C SER A 269 5.25 17.44 3.96
N THR A 270 6.07 18.43 3.64
CA THR A 270 6.83 18.46 2.38
C THR A 270 8.30 18.65 2.70
N GLN A 271 9.14 17.71 2.27
CA GLN A 271 10.59 17.76 2.43
C GLN A 271 11.26 17.66 1.05
N THR A 272 12.16 18.58 0.76
CA THR A 272 12.97 18.55 -0.46
C THR A 272 14.43 18.76 -0.11
N GLY A 273 15.32 17.88 -0.57
CA GLY A 273 16.76 18.02 -0.36
C GLY A 273 17.45 16.73 0.10
N PRO A 274 18.74 16.81 0.44
CA PRO A 274 19.56 15.63 0.73
C PRO A 274 19.48 15.14 2.18
N THR A 275 18.88 15.91 3.10
CA THR A 275 18.57 15.51 4.49
C THR A 275 17.39 16.31 5.02
N GLY A 276 16.56 15.73 5.87
CA GLY A 276 15.45 16.44 6.52
C GLY A 276 14.71 15.52 7.48
N ASP A 277 14.20 16.09 8.56
CA ASP A 277 13.40 15.40 9.57
C ASP A 277 12.18 16.27 9.92
N VAL A 278 10.98 15.72 9.68
CA VAL A 278 9.70 16.33 10.04
C VAL A 278 8.93 15.38 10.94
N SER A 279 8.54 15.87 12.12
CA SER A 279 7.61 15.19 13.00
C SER A 279 6.38 16.07 13.25
N ILE A 280 5.19 15.53 13.02
CA ILE A 280 3.90 16.19 13.28
C ILE A 280 3.06 15.30 14.18
N THR A 281 2.69 15.79 15.36
CA THR A 281 1.79 15.10 16.30
C THR A 281 0.59 15.98 16.63
N GLN A 282 -0.62 15.49 16.35
CA GLN A 282 -1.90 16.19 16.59
C GLN A 282 -2.84 15.31 17.42
N SER A 283 -3.05 15.68 18.69
CA SER A 283 -3.70 14.78 19.65
C SER A 283 -5.20 14.99 19.86
N LEU A 284 -5.73 16.19 19.57
CA LEU A 284 -7.16 16.54 19.69
C LEU A 284 -7.71 16.98 18.33
N ASP A 285 -8.93 17.54 18.29
CA ASP A 285 -9.67 17.74 17.04
C ASP A 285 -9.32 19.03 16.29
N TRP A 286 -9.55 19.01 14.97
CA TRP A 286 -9.50 20.17 14.06
C TRP A 286 -8.15 20.88 13.99
N ASN A 287 -7.05 20.21 14.33
CA ASN A 287 -5.73 20.79 14.22
C ASN A 287 -5.23 20.75 12.78
N GLN A 288 -4.51 21.80 12.38
CA GLN A 288 -3.90 21.95 11.07
C GLN A 288 -2.40 22.19 11.24
N ALA A 289 -1.58 21.36 10.59
CA ALA A 289 -0.14 21.47 10.57
C ALA A 289 0.34 21.47 9.12
N TYR A 290 1.10 22.50 8.76
CA TYR A 290 1.77 22.63 7.47
C TYR A 290 3.26 22.76 7.73
N VAL A 291 4.04 21.77 7.32
CA VAL A 291 5.50 21.76 7.46
C VAL A 291 6.12 21.66 6.08
N THR A 292 6.93 22.64 5.72
CA THR A 292 7.73 22.65 4.49
C THR A 292 9.19 22.84 4.84
N GLN A 293 10.02 21.84 4.49
CA GLN A 293 11.47 21.89 4.60
C GLN A 293 12.09 21.83 3.21
N ILE A 294 12.90 22.83 2.89
CA ILE A 294 13.73 22.85 1.69
C ILE A 294 15.18 22.95 2.15
N ASN A 295 15.95 21.92 1.84
CA ASN A 295 17.35 21.79 2.20
C ASN A 295 18.25 21.84 0.96
N TYR A 296 19.18 22.80 0.93
CA TYR A 296 20.09 23.00 -0.20
C TYR A 296 21.50 22.45 0.04
N GLY A 297 21.76 21.89 1.22
CA GLY A 297 23.09 21.42 1.62
C GLY A 297 23.06 20.18 2.51
N SER A 298 24.22 19.78 3.02
CA SER A 298 24.36 18.54 3.80
C SER A 298 23.91 18.65 5.27
N GLY A 299 23.45 19.81 5.71
CA GLY A 299 23.06 20.04 7.10
C GLY A 299 21.60 19.69 7.35
N LEU A 300 21.32 18.77 8.29
CA LEU A 300 19.97 18.31 8.62
C LEU A 300 19.06 19.47 9.07
N ASN A 301 17.91 19.63 8.41
CA ASN A 301 16.82 20.43 8.94
C ASN A 301 15.88 19.55 9.77
N THR A 302 15.45 20.04 10.93
CA THR A 302 14.50 19.36 11.82
C THR A 302 13.32 20.29 12.10
N ALA A 303 12.09 19.80 11.89
CA ALA A 303 10.85 20.50 12.18
C ALA A 303 9.95 19.59 13.02
N GLY A 304 9.59 20.05 14.22
CA GLY A 304 8.61 19.39 15.09
C GLY A 304 7.37 20.24 15.23
N VAL A 305 6.19 19.67 15.02
CA VAL A 305 4.89 20.30 15.33
C VAL A 305 4.15 19.41 16.32
N LEU A 306 3.87 19.95 17.51
CA LEU A 306 3.06 19.30 18.54
C LEU A 306 1.82 20.18 18.82
N GLN A 307 0.63 19.67 18.51
CA GLN A 307 -0.64 20.35 18.76
C GLN A 307 -1.48 19.50 19.73
N SER A 308 -1.52 19.91 20.99
CA SER A 308 -2.22 19.19 22.07
C SER A 308 -3.56 19.81 22.48
N GLY A 309 -3.96 20.91 21.85
CA GLY A 309 -5.30 21.50 21.97
C GLY A 309 -6.15 21.33 20.70
N SER A 310 -7.32 21.96 20.60
CA SER A 310 -8.19 21.87 19.40
C SER A 310 -8.12 23.10 18.50
N SER A 311 -8.40 22.94 17.21
CA SER A 311 -8.47 24.05 16.24
C SER A 311 -7.17 24.87 16.14
N ASN A 312 -6.01 24.26 16.39
CA ASN A 312 -4.74 24.96 16.27
C ASN A 312 -4.23 24.93 14.82
N LEU A 313 -3.58 26.01 14.41
CA LEU A 313 -2.89 26.12 13.12
C LEU A 313 -1.38 26.31 13.37
N ALA A 314 -0.58 25.40 12.86
CA ALA A 314 0.88 25.47 12.86
C ALA A 314 1.37 25.52 11.41
N ASN A 315 2.15 26.54 11.06
CA ASN A 315 2.84 26.64 9.78
C ASN A 315 4.35 26.75 10.03
N VAL A 316 5.13 25.79 9.56
CA VAL A 316 6.58 25.76 9.69
C VAL A 316 7.18 25.72 8.29
N THR A 317 7.91 26.77 7.92
CA THR A 317 8.70 26.82 6.69
C THR A 317 10.17 27.01 7.03
N GLN A 318 11.00 26.04 6.66
CA GLN A 318 12.46 26.11 6.79
C GLN A 318 13.07 26.03 5.41
N ASN A 319 13.66 27.13 4.94
CA ASN A 319 14.39 27.19 3.68
C ASN A 319 15.87 27.39 3.97
N GLY A 320 16.61 26.28 4.10
CA GLY A 320 17.60 26.18 5.17
C GLY A 320 18.58 25.03 5.08
N ASN A 321 19.71 25.15 5.79
CA ASN A 321 20.58 24.04 6.16
C ASN A 321 20.75 24.15 7.68
N SER A 322 20.69 23.03 8.40
CA SER A 322 20.90 23.02 9.86
C SER A 322 19.90 23.86 10.66
N PHE A 323 18.66 24.01 10.18
CA PHE A 323 17.61 24.69 10.93
C PHE A 323 16.84 23.74 11.83
N THR A 324 16.51 24.20 13.03
CA THR A 324 15.58 23.53 13.94
C THR A 324 14.39 24.45 14.20
N ALA A 325 13.20 23.95 13.92
CA ALA A 325 11.92 24.58 14.21
C ALA A 325 11.12 23.65 15.10
N SER A 326 10.57 24.18 16.18
CA SER A 326 9.63 23.47 17.03
C SER A 326 8.44 24.36 17.32
N VAL A 327 7.25 23.86 17.01
CA VAL A 327 5.97 24.49 17.34
C VAL A 327 5.27 23.59 18.34
N ALA A 328 5.05 24.09 19.56
CA ALA A 328 4.21 23.43 20.55
C ALA A 328 3.02 24.34 20.86
N GLN A 329 1.80 23.89 20.53
CA GLN A 329 0.56 24.62 20.78
C GLN A 329 -0.33 23.82 21.74
N GLY A 330 -0.45 24.31 22.97
CA GLY A 330 -1.46 23.86 23.92
C GLY A 330 -2.65 24.84 23.95
N GLY A 331 -3.86 24.34 24.15
CA GLY A 331 -5.09 25.15 24.17
C GLY A 331 -5.76 25.31 22.79
N ASN A 332 -6.86 26.05 22.73
CA ASN A 332 -7.73 26.06 21.54
C ASN A 332 -7.53 27.29 20.67
N GLY A 333 -7.53 27.11 19.34
CA GLY A 333 -7.55 28.21 18.38
C GLY A 333 -6.21 28.96 18.23
N ASN A 334 -5.09 28.36 18.61
CA ASN A 334 -3.79 29.02 18.50
C ASN A 334 -3.31 29.02 17.04
N VAL A 335 -2.60 30.08 16.65
CA VAL A 335 -1.90 30.16 15.36
C VAL A 335 -0.42 30.37 15.62
N ALA A 336 0.43 29.51 15.06
CA ALA A 336 1.88 29.60 15.13
C ALA A 336 2.45 29.56 13.72
N THR A 337 3.33 30.50 13.40
CA THR A 337 4.04 30.53 12.12
C THR A 337 5.53 30.66 12.41
N VAL A 338 6.29 29.67 11.97
CA VAL A 338 7.75 29.67 11.97
C VAL A 338 8.20 29.80 10.53
N TRP A 339 8.95 30.86 10.24
CA TRP A 339 9.60 31.03 8.95
C TRP A 339 11.09 31.27 9.19
N GLN A 340 11.91 30.31 8.77
CA GLN A 340 13.37 30.40 8.80
C GLN A 340 13.87 30.37 7.36
N HIS A 341 14.65 31.38 6.97
CA HIS A 341 15.36 31.46 5.70
C HIS A 341 16.77 31.99 5.96
N PHE A 342 17.70 31.73 5.04
CA PHE A 342 19.00 32.41 5.01
C PHE A 342 18.92 33.77 4.35
#